data_AF-A0A7I7RS77-F1
#
_entry.id   AF-A0A7I7RS77-F1
#
_cell.length_a   1.000
_cell.length_b   1.000
_cell.length_c   1.000
_cell.angle_alpha   90.00
_cell.angle_beta   90.00
_cell.angle_gamma   90.00
#
_symmetry.space_group_name_H-M   'P 1'
#
loop_
_entity.id
_entity.type
_entity.pdbx_description
1 polymer ?
#
loop_
_entity_poly.entity_id
_entity_poly.type
_entity_poly.pdbx_seq_one_letter_code
_entity_poly.pdbx_strand_id
1 'polypeptide(L)'
;MAKTTAQATPARRIRPDWRSREVRPSNKVVARRVSEDDHQALKRFAEAHGTKIAEMIAPAVEELIEQARAFCREIDVQDQEMTAKAS
;
A
#
# COMPACT_ATOMS: atom_id res chain seq x y z
N MET A 1 19.62 -61.62 -14.70
CA MET A 1 18.53 -61.30 -13.76
C MET A 1 18.99 -60.17 -12.84
N ALA A 2 18.80 -58.91 -13.21
CA ALA A 2 19.11 -57.76 -12.33
C ALA A 2 17.81 -57.24 -11.73
N LYS A 3 17.68 -57.33 -10.39
CA LYS A 3 16.54 -56.81 -9.65
C LYS A 3 16.79 -55.33 -9.33
N THR A 4 16.11 -54.43 -10.03
CA THR A 4 16.11 -53.00 -9.70
C THR A 4 15.08 -52.75 -8.60
N THR A 5 15.55 -52.54 -7.38
CA THR A 5 14.70 -52.12 -6.26
C THR A 5 14.43 -50.63 -6.37
N ALA A 6 13.23 -50.24 -6.79
CA ALA A 6 12.79 -48.85 -6.72
C ALA A 6 12.58 -48.45 -5.24
N GLN A 7 13.44 -47.57 -4.72
CA GLN A 7 13.23 -46.95 -3.41
C GLN A 7 12.11 -45.91 -3.52
N ALA A 8 11.01 -46.14 -2.80
CA ALA A 8 9.95 -45.17 -2.63
C ALA A 8 10.44 -44.02 -1.74
N THR A 9 10.60 -42.82 -2.32
CA THR A 9 10.86 -41.60 -1.56
C THR A 9 9.58 -41.18 -0.83
N PRO A 10 9.57 -41.05 0.51
CA PRO A 10 8.38 -40.57 1.21
C PRO A 10 8.16 -39.10 0.80
N ALA A 11 7.01 -38.82 0.18
CA ALA A 11 6.59 -37.46 -0.13
C ALA A 11 6.52 -36.65 1.18
N ARG A 12 7.50 -35.77 1.39
CA ARG A 12 7.53 -34.84 2.52
C ARG A 12 6.25 -34.02 2.43
N ARG A 13 5.32 -34.18 3.38
CA ARG A 13 4.18 -33.27 3.53
C ARG A 13 4.76 -31.87 3.77
N ILE A 14 4.85 -31.07 2.72
CA ILE A 14 5.21 -29.66 2.81
C ILE A 14 4.08 -29.03 3.61
N ARG A 15 4.36 -28.69 4.88
CA ARG A 15 3.43 -27.89 5.68
C ARG A 15 3.19 -26.61 4.89
N PRO A 16 1.94 -26.21 4.64
CA PRO A 16 1.66 -24.94 3.96
C PRO A 16 2.41 -23.83 4.69
N ASP A 17 3.24 -23.07 3.97
CA ASP A 17 4.02 -22.01 4.57
C ASP A 17 3.08 -20.92 5.08
N TRP A 18 2.86 -20.87 6.38
CA TRP A 18 1.95 -19.92 7.02
C TRP A 18 2.41 -18.47 6.79
N ARG A 19 3.71 -18.23 6.56
CA ARG A 19 4.24 -16.90 6.26
C ARG A 19 3.74 -16.37 4.91
N SER A 20 3.48 -17.26 3.94
CA SER A 20 2.90 -16.88 2.64
C SER A 20 1.45 -16.42 2.74
N ARG A 21 0.77 -16.74 3.85
CA ARG A 21 -0.63 -16.37 4.13
C ARG A 21 -0.76 -15.23 5.14
N GLU A 22 0.37 -14.70 5.62
CA GLU A 22 0.41 -13.60 6.56
C GLU A 22 0.14 -12.28 5.83
N VAL A 23 -0.93 -11.58 6.22
CA VAL A 23 -1.22 -10.23 5.71
C VAL A 23 -0.28 -9.26 6.42
N ARG A 24 0.83 -8.93 5.76
CA ARG A 24 1.81 -8.00 6.29
C ARG A 24 1.35 -6.56 6.10
N PRO A 25 1.59 -5.67 7.09
CA PRO A 25 1.39 -4.24 6.90
C PRO A 25 2.30 -3.79 5.74
N SER A 26 1.67 -3.41 4.65
CA SER A 26 2.34 -2.85 3.48
C SER A 26 2.09 -1.35 3.42
N ASN A 27 3.11 -0.62 2.96
CA ASN A 27 2.96 0.80 2.67
C ASN A 27 1.85 0.97 1.64
N LYS A 28 0.89 1.85 1.95
CA LYS A 28 -0.18 2.20 1.03
C LYS A 28 0.32 3.27 0.07
N VAL A 29 -0.11 3.19 -1.18
CA VAL A 29 0.26 4.13 -2.24
C VAL A 29 -0.98 4.86 -2.70
N VAL A 30 -0.90 6.18 -2.75
CA VAL A 30 -1.89 7.04 -3.42
C VAL A 30 -1.39 7.27 -4.84
N ALA A 31 -2.20 6.92 -5.84
CA ALA A 31 -1.85 7.07 -7.24
C ALA A 31 -2.99 7.72 -8.01
N ARG A 32 -2.62 8.59 -8.96
CA ARG A 32 -3.55 9.23 -9.90
C ARG A 32 -3.20 8.77 -11.32
N ARG A 33 -4.22 8.41 -12.10
CA ARG A 33 -4.07 8.17 -13.54
C ARG A 33 -3.97 9.52 -14.26
N VAL A 34 -2.99 9.63 -15.14
CA VAL A 34 -2.74 10.80 -15.99
C VAL A 34 -2.60 10.34 -17.45
N SER A 35 -2.68 11.27 -18.39
CA SER A 35 -2.38 10.97 -19.78
C SER A 35 -0.90 10.64 -19.97
N GLU A 36 -0.53 9.98 -21.06
CA GLU A 36 0.87 9.69 -21.38
C GLU A 36 1.66 10.99 -21.59
N ASP A 37 1.07 11.97 -22.29
CA ASP A 37 1.70 13.26 -22.56
C ASP A 37 2.02 14.01 -21.27
N ASP A 38 1.07 14.05 -20.33
CA ASP A 38 1.27 14.67 -19.00
C ASP A 38 2.35 13.94 -18.21
N HIS A 39 2.36 12.60 -18.26
CA HIS A 39 3.36 11.80 -17.57
C HIS A 39 4.78 12.09 -18.10
N GLN A 40 4.94 12.19 -19.43
CA GLN A 40 6.23 12.54 -20.04
C GLN A 40 6.66 13.97 -19.67
N ALA A 41 5.73 14.93 -19.64
CA ALA A 41 6.00 16.28 -19.21
C ALA A 41 6.48 16.32 -17.75
N LEU A 42 5.79 15.63 -16.85
CA LEU A 42 6.16 15.52 -15.42
C LEU A 42 7.52 14.86 -15.24
N LYS A 43 7.82 13.83 -16.04
CA LYS A 43 9.11 13.15 -15.98
C LYS A 43 10.26 14.08 -16.37
N ARG A 44 10.14 14.77 -17.50
CA ARG A 44 11.16 15.75 -17.94
C ARG A 44 11.35 16.88 -16.95
N PHE A 45 10.25 17.34 -16.34
CA PHE A 45 10.29 18.38 -15.32
C PHE A 45 11.08 17.90 -14.09
N ALA A 46 10.77 16.73 -13.55
CA ALA A 46 11.50 16.17 -12.41
C ALA A 46 12.99 15.94 -12.73
N GLU A 47 13.31 15.44 -13.92
CA GLU A 47 14.69 15.26 -14.39
C GLU A 47 15.46 16.59 -14.45
N ALA A 48 14.83 17.68 -14.93
CA ALA A 48 15.44 19.00 -14.97
C ALA A 48 15.74 19.58 -13.57
N HIS A 49 14.96 19.19 -12.56
CA HIS A 49 15.17 19.56 -11.16
C HIS A 49 16.10 18.59 -10.41
N GLY A 50 16.51 17.48 -11.02
CA GLY A 50 17.36 16.47 -10.38
C GLY A 50 16.67 15.68 -9.26
N THR A 51 15.34 15.61 -9.26
CA THR A 51 14.54 14.93 -8.23
C THR A 51 13.56 13.94 -8.85
N LYS A 52 12.76 13.25 -8.02
CA LYS A 52 11.67 12.39 -8.48
C LYS A 52 10.33 13.12 -8.41
N ILE A 53 9.40 12.82 -9.33
CA ILE A 53 8.02 13.34 -9.29
C ILE A 53 7.40 13.14 -7.90
N ALA A 54 7.62 11.98 -7.28
CA ALA A 54 7.11 11.65 -5.94
C ALA A 54 7.60 12.62 -4.85
N GLU A 55 8.86 13.06 -4.91
CA GLU A 55 9.43 14.00 -3.94
C GLU A 55 8.88 15.41 -4.14
N MET A 56 8.59 15.79 -5.39
CA MET A 56 8.00 17.09 -5.71
C MET A 56 6.56 17.22 -5.22
N ILE A 57 5.78 16.14 -5.29
CA ILE A 57 4.37 16.14 -4.86
C ILE A 57 4.20 15.83 -3.37
N ALA A 58 5.23 15.28 -2.70
CA ALA A 58 5.15 14.85 -1.31
C ALA A 58 4.62 15.94 -0.36
N PRO A 59 5.08 17.21 -0.42
CA PRO A 59 4.57 18.25 0.49
C PRO A 59 3.06 18.50 0.33
N ALA A 60 2.58 18.57 -0.92
CA ALA A 60 1.16 18.77 -1.19
C ALA A 60 0.31 17.58 -0.73
N VAL A 61 0.84 16.36 -0.84
CA VAL A 61 0.17 15.15 -0.33
C VAL A 61 0.15 15.13 1.19
N GLU A 62 1.22 15.55 1.85
CA GLU A 62 1.29 15.66 3.32
C GLU A 62 0.27 16.66 3.86
N GLU A 63 0.19 17.85 3.28
CA GLU A 63 -0.82 18.86 3.63
C GLU A 63 -2.25 18.30 3.48
N LEU A 64 -2.53 17.59 2.39
CA LEU A 64 -3.83 16.96 2.18
C LEU A 64 -4.14 15.88 3.23
N ILE A 65 -3.13 15.10 3.64
CA ILE A 65 -3.28 14.10 4.70
C ILE A 65 -3.60 14.78 6.03
N GLU A 66 -2.96 15.90 6.34
CA GLU A 66 -3.22 16.65 7.57
C GLU A 66 -4.66 17.20 7.59
N GLN A 67 -5.11 17.79 6.48
CA GLN A 67 -6.49 18.25 6.32
C GLN A 67 -7.48 17.10 6.47
N ALA A 68 -7.22 15.95 5.84
CA ALA A 68 -8.08 14.78 5.96
C ALA A 68 -8.14 14.26 7.41
N ARG A 69 -7.03 14.27 8.14
CA ARG A 69 -7.00 13.89 9.57
C ARG A 69 -7.74 14.89 10.45
N ALA A 70 -7.64 16.19 10.16
CA ALA A 70 -8.40 17.20 10.89
C ALA A 70 -9.92 16.98 10.69
N PHE A 71 -10.34 16.80 9.45
CA PHE A 71 -11.73 16.52 9.10
C PHE A 71 -12.27 15.26 9.79
N CYS A 72 -11.53 14.14 9.78
CA CYS A 72 -11.97 12.93 10.47
C CYS A 72 -12.11 13.15 11.98
N ARG A 73 -11.18 13.87 12.62
CA ARG A 73 -11.27 14.19 14.05
C ARG A 73 -12.52 15.01 14.37
N GLU A 74 -12.87 15.97 13.52
CA GLU A 74 -14.08 16.78 13.71
C GLU A 74 -15.35 15.94 13.60
N ILE A 75 -15.42 14.99 12.66
CA ILE A 75 -16.54 14.06 12.55
C ILE A 75 -16.64 13.18 13.80
N ASP A 76 -15.52 12.60 14.25
CA ASP A 76 -15.52 11.72 15.42
C ASP A 76 -16.04 12.44 16.68
N VAL A 77 -15.68 13.73 16.84
CA VAL A 77 -16.19 14.57 17.94
C VAL A 77 -17.69 14.82 17.80
N GLN A 78 -18.17 15.14 16.58
CA GLN A 78 -19.60 15.37 16.33
C GLN A 78 -20.45 14.10 16.58
N ASP A 79 -19.97 12.94 16.16
CA ASP A 79 -20.64 11.66 16.39
C ASP A 79 -20.69 11.30 17.88
N GLN A 80 -19.64 11.62 18.64
CA GLN A 80 -19.62 11.47 20.10
C GLN A 80 -20.60 12.41 20.80
N GLU A 81 -20.73 13.66 20.35
CA GLU A 81 -21.69 14.61 20.92
C GLU A 81 -23.16 14.24 20.61
N MET A 82 -23.44 13.74 19.39
CA MET A 82 -24.78 13.27 19.03
C MET A 82 -25.18 12.04 19.84
N THR A 83 -24.26 11.09 20.04
CA THR A 83 -24.52 9.90 20.85
C THR A 83 -24.68 10.22 22.35
N ALA A 84 -23.92 11.20 22.87
CA ALA A 84 -24.05 11.66 24.25
C ALA A 84 -25.36 12.43 24.54
N LYS A 85 -25.90 13.17 23.55
CA LYS A 85 -27.20 13.87 23.69
C LYS A 85 -28.42 12.96 23.53
N ALA A 86 -28.23 11.77 22.95
CA ALA A 86 -29.30 10.79 22.75
C ALA A 86 -29.43 9.77 23.91
N SER A 87 -28.51 9.80 24.88
CA SER A 87 -28.56 9.02 26.14
C SER A 87 -29.03 9.89 27.30
#